data_AF-A0A355DW12-F1
#
_entry.id   AF-A0A355DW12-F1
#
_cell.length_a   1.000
_cell.length_b   1.000
_cell.length_c   1.000
_cell.angle_alpha   90.00
_cell.angle_beta   90.00
_cell.angle_gamma   90.00
#
_symmetry.space_group_name_H-M   'P 1'
#
loop_
_entity.id
_entity.type
_entity.pdbx_description
1 polymer ?
#
loop_
_entity_poly.entity_id
_entity_poly.type
_entity_poly.pdbx_seq_one_letter_code
_entity_poly.pdbx_strand_id
1 'polypeptide(L)' 'MEMAGEQEQESALLKLRKSRDLTQKQIADALGVTVQTVSNWEVGRAEPKLTIRQFKALLRVLQCSVEQLPDDLGPLEREG' A
#
# COMPACT_ATOMS: atom_id res chain seq x y z
N MET A 1 0.33 -29.29 -18.15
CA MET A 1 0.99 -27.98 -18.28
C MET A 1 0.55 -27.19 -17.07
N GLU A 2 1.31 -27.28 -15.98
CA GLU A 2 1.03 -26.58 -14.73
C GLU A 2 1.28 -25.10 -14.95
N MET A 3 0.22 -24.32 -14.98
CA MET A 3 0.30 -22.88 -14.86
C MET A 3 0.51 -22.57 -13.37
N ALA A 4 1.76 -22.62 -12.92
CA ALA A 4 2.17 -22.01 -11.66
C ALA A 4 2.05 -20.49 -11.82
N GLY A 5 0.84 -19.96 -11.66
CA GLY A 5 0.59 -18.53 -11.53
C GLY A 5 1.23 -18.06 -10.23
N GLU A 6 2.26 -17.24 -10.39
CA GLU A 6 3.00 -16.56 -9.33
C GLU A 6 2.03 -16.08 -8.25
N GLN A 7 2.13 -16.64 -7.04
CA GLN A 7 1.51 -16.00 -5.89
C GLN A 7 2.36 -14.78 -5.56
N GLU A 8 2.13 -13.68 -6.28
CA GLU A 8 2.64 -12.36 -5.91
C GLU A 8 2.15 -12.07 -4.51
N GLN A 9 3.09 -12.01 -3.56
CA GLN A 9 2.84 -11.70 -2.16
C GLN A 9 2.27 -10.27 -2.10
N GLU A 10 0.94 -10.13 -2.18
CA GLU A 10 0.31 -8.80 -2.20
C GLU A 10 0.56 -8.07 -0.87
N SER A 11 1.07 -6.84 -0.94
CA SER A 11 1.25 -6.01 0.25
C SER A 11 -0.06 -5.68 0.93
N ALA A 12 0.01 -5.37 2.23
CA ALA A 12 -1.16 -4.97 2.98
C ALA A 12 -1.76 -3.66 2.42
N LEU A 13 -0.91 -2.73 1.96
CA LEU A 13 -1.37 -1.52 1.26
C LEU A 13 -2.04 -1.84 -0.08
N LEU A 14 -1.50 -2.76 -0.88
CA LEU A 14 -2.06 -3.17 -2.16
C LEU A 14 -3.46 -3.76 -1.98
N LYS A 15 -3.61 -4.68 -1.02
CA LYS A 15 -4.90 -5.31 -0.67
C LYS A 15 -5.91 -4.27 -0.23
N LEU A 16 -5.51 -3.39 0.68
CA LEU A 16 -6.39 -2.35 1.20
C LEU A 16 -6.81 -1.39 0.08
N ARG A 17 -5.87 -0.93 -0.75
CA ARG A 17 -6.16 -0.07 -1.91
C ARG A 17 -7.15 -0.72 -2.88
N LYS A 18 -6.90 -1.98 -3.26
CA LYS A 18 -7.78 -2.73 -4.16
C LYS A 18 -9.17 -2.92 -3.57
N SER A 19 -9.28 -3.18 -2.26
CA SER A 19 -10.58 -3.31 -1.58
C SER A 19 -11.42 -2.04 -1.59
N ARG A 20 -10.81 -0.88 -1.88
CA ARG A 20 -11.46 0.43 -1.98
C ARG A 20 -11.55 0.95 -3.41
N ASP A 21 -11.26 0.11 -4.41
CA ASP A 21 -11.25 0.46 -5.84
C ASP A 21 -10.36 1.68 -6.16
N LEU A 22 -9.27 1.83 -5.42
CA LEU A 22 -8.33 2.94 -5.59
C LEU A 22 -7.18 2.57 -6.53
N THR A 23 -6.70 3.55 -7.27
CA THR A 23 -5.48 3.47 -8.08
C THR A 23 -4.28 3.97 -7.26
N GLN A 24 -3.07 3.52 -7.62
CA GLN A 24 -1.82 4.06 -7.01
C GLN A 24 -1.73 5.58 -7.20
N LYS A 25 -2.22 6.09 -8.33
CA LYS A 25 -2.26 7.53 -8.62
C LYS A 25 -3.13 8.31 -7.63
N GLN A 26 -4.30 7.81 -7.26
CA GLN A 26 -5.16 8.49 -6.28
C GLN A 26 -4.49 8.61 -4.91
N ILE A 27 -3.76 7.57 -4.48
CA ILE A 27 -2.97 7.63 -3.24
C ILE A 27 -1.81 8.63 -3.39
N ALA A 28 -1.09 8.58 -4.51
CA ALA A 28 0.03 9.47 -4.79
C ALA A 28 -0.40 10.94 -4.78
N ASP A 29 -1.49 11.26 -5.48
CA ASP A 29 -2.08 12.60 -5.56
C ASP A 29 -2.51 13.10 -4.18
N ALA A 30 -3.14 12.24 -3.36
CA ALA A 30 -3.56 12.59 -2.00
C ALA A 30 -2.38 12.89 -1.04
N LEU A 31 -1.25 12.21 -1.26
CA LEU A 31 -0.04 12.33 -0.42
C LEU A 31 0.98 13.34 -0.95
N GLY A 32 0.79 13.84 -2.18
CA GLY A 32 1.77 14.69 -2.86
C GLY A 32 3.09 13.96 -3.14
N VAL A 33 3.02 12.66 -3.43
CA VAL A 33 4.18 11.83 -3.82
C VAL A 33 4.03 11.33 -5.25
N THR A 34 5.03 10.64 -5.77
CA THR A 34 4.94 10.04 -7.11
C THR A 34 4.22 8.69 -7.08
N VAL A 35 3.62 8.30 -8.21
CA VAL A 35 3.04 6.94 -8.36
C VAL A 35 4.09 5.86 -8.12
N GLN A 36 5.33 6.09 -8.58
CA GLN A 36 6.45 5.17 -8.35
C GLN A 36 6.75 4.98 -6.86
N THR A 37 6.60 6.04 -6.05
CA THR A 37 6.77 5.95 -4.59
C THR A 37 5.75 4.99 -3.99
N VAL A 38 4.48 5.08 -4.38
CA VAL A 38 3.41 4.17 -3.93
C VAL A 38 3.68 2.74 -4.41
N SER A 39 4.07 2.56 -5.68
CA SER A 39 4.45 1.25 -6.21
C SER A 39 5.60 0.63 -5.41
N ASN A 40 6.65 1.40 -5.09
CA ASN A 40 7.78 0.91 -4.29
C ASN A 40 7.37 0.47 -2.89
N TRP A 41 6.39 1.12 -2.27
CA TRP A 41 5.80 0.66 -1.01
C TRP A 41 5.08 -0.66 -1.21
N GLU A 42 4.23 -0.76 -2.24
CA GLU A 42 3.44 -1.96 -2.51
C GLU A 42 4.28 -3.21 -2.84
N VAL A 43 5.50 -3.04 -3.36
CA VAL A 43 6.42 -4.16 -3.63
C VAL A 43 7.53 -4.31 -2.60
N GLY A 44 7.50 -3.54 -1.49
CA GLY A 44 8.49 -3.64 -0.42
C GLY A 44 9.89 -3.11 -0.76
N ARG A 45 10.02 -2.35 -1.85
CA ARG A 45 11.31 -1.74 -2.24
C ARG A 45 11.67 -0.52 -1.40
N ALA A 46 10.70 0.09 -0.74
CA ALA A 46 10.91 1.25 0.13
C ALA A 46 9.91 1.26 1.29
N GLU A 47 10.39 1.67 2.46
CA GLU A 47 9.55 1.93 3.62
C GLU A 47 8.97 3.37 3.55
N PRO A 48 7.65 3.54 3.75
CA PRO A 48 7.00 4.84 3.71
C PRO A 48 7.39 5.74 4.89
N LYS A 49 8.07 6.85 4.59
CA LYS A 49 8.38 7.91 5.56
C LYS A 49 7.38 9.05 5.42
N LEU A 50 6.23 8.92 6.06
CA LEU A 50 5.14 9.89 5.95
C LEU A 50 5.24 10.96 7.03
N THR A 51 5.01 12.22 6.65
CA THR A 51 4.70 13.28 7.62
C THR A 51 3.32 13.04 8.25
N ILE A 52 3.03 13.65 9.41
CA ILE A 52 1.70 13.58 10.04
C ILE A 52 0.57 14.01 9.10
N ARG A 53 0.82 15.01 8.23
CA ARG A 53 -0.14 15.45 7.22
C ARG A 53 -0.43 14.34 6.20
N GLN A 54 0.62 13.71 5.69
CA GLN A 54 0.52 12.62 4.73
C GLN A 54 -0.14 11.40 5.35
N PHE A 55 0.22 11.03 6.59
CA PHE A 55 -0.43 9.94 7.32
C PHE A 55 -1.94 10.17 7.45
N LYS A 56 -2.37 11.36 7.87
CA LYS A 56 -3.81 11.70 7.92
C LYS A 56 -4.48 11.71 6.54
N ALA A 57 -3.76 12.11 5.48
CA ALA A 57 -4.28 12.05 4.12
C ALA A 57 -4.43 10.60 3.63
N LEU A 58 -3.50 9.72 3.99
CA LEU A 58 -3.55 8.28 3.70
C LEU A 58 -4.82 7.65 4.28
N LEU A 59 -5.08 7.87 5.57
CA LEU A 59 -6.28 7.37 6.24
C LEU A 59 -7.58 7.85 5.57
N ARG A 60 -7.62 9.12 5.14
CA ARG A 60 -8.78 9.69 4.43
C ARG A 60 -8.99 9.06 3.06
N VAL A 61 -7.93 8.94 2.25
CA VAL A 61 -8.06 8.39 0.89
C VAL A 61 -8.39 6.89 0.94
N LEU A 62 -7.77 6.14 1.86
CA LEU A 62 -8.07 4.74 2.10
C LEU A 62 -9.39 4.52 2.85
N GLN A 63 -10.04 5.59 3.31
CA GLN A 63 -11.27 5.54 4.11
C GLN A 63 -11.17 4.56 5.29
N CYS A 64 -10.02 4.52 5.97
CA CYS A 64 -9.76 3.61 7.07
C CYS A 64 -9.40 4.35 8.35
N SER A 65 -9.61 3.70 9.49
CA SER A 65 -9.11 4.19 10.78
C SER A 65 -7.66 3.76 10.98
N VAL A 66 -7.02 4.26 12.05
CA VAL A 66 -5.64 3.87 12.38
C VAL A 66 -5.54 2.39 12.75
N GLU A 67 -6.57 1.84 13.37
CA GLU A 67 -6.65 0.44 13.79
C GLU A 67 -6.81 -0.54 12.61
N GLN A 68 -7.29 -0.04 11.47
CA GLN A 68 -7.45 -0.81 10.24
C GLN A 68 -6.23 -0.70 9.32
N LEU A 69 -5.34 0.26 9.59
CA LEU A 69 -4.12 0.41 8.81
C LEU A 69 -3.14 -0.67 9.27
N PRO A 70 -2.55 -1.44 8.35
CA PRO A 70 -1.54 -2.43 8.73
C PRO A 70 -0.29 -1.71 9.24
N ASP A 71 0.42 -2.37 10.15
CA ASP A 71 1.68 -1.86 10.71
C ASP A 71 2.78 -1.78 9.63
N ASP A 72 2.73 -2.67 8.64
CA ASP A 72 3.60 -2.69 7.47
C ASP A 72 2.79 -2.48 6.17
N LEU A 73 3.20 -1.52 5.36
CA LEU A 73 2.57 -1.20 4.07
C LEU A 73 3.15 -2.00 2.89
N GLY A 74 4.28 -2.67 3.12
CA GLY A 74 4.96 -3.59 2.23
C GLY A 74 4.38 -5.01 2.23
N PRO A 75 5.00 -5.91 1.45
CA PRO A 75 4.60 -7.31 1.37
C PRO A 75 4.64 -7.96 2.75
N LEU A 76 3.58 -8.69 3.09
CA LEU A 76 3.50 -9.43 4.35
C LEU A 76 4.65 -10.44 4.39
N GLU A 77 5.62 -10.26 5.29
CA GLU A 77 6.74 -11.17 5.47
C GLU A 77 6.22 -12.59 5.75
N ARG A 78 6.91 -13.59 5.18
CA ARG A 78 6.72 -14.98 5.57
C ARG A 78 7.18 -15.12 7.02
N GLU A 79 6.31 -15.52 7.92
CA GLU A 79 6.77 -16.26 9.10
C GLU A 79 7.58 -17.45 8.56
N GLY A 80 8.89 -17.42 8.83
CA GLY A 80 9.81 -18.52 8.56
C GLY A 80 9.65 -19.64 9.56
#